data_AF-A0A2D4PQC6-F1
#
_entry.id   AF-A0A2D4PQC6-F1
#
_cell.length_a   1.000
_cell.length_b   1.000
_cell.length_c   1.000
_cell.angle_alpha   90.00
_cell.angle_beta   90.00
_cell.angle_gamma   90.00
#
_symmetry.space_group_name_H-M   'P 1'
#
loop_
_entity.id
_entity.type
_entity.pdbx_description
1 polymer ?
#
loop_
_entity_poly.entity_id
_entity_poly.type
_entity_poly.pdbx_seq_one_letter_code
_entity_poly.pdbx_strand_id
1 'polypeptide(L)'
;MASVTDKSLLSAELQGEQEEEEFNRLLLQAAQNIQGSVPSPAESKPIRPLPGFCLKTHTSSGEKIFVNICKSLHIPSPPDLTNEELACLVESENASTFRIPMSLGEPHAEVDKSGNGCTAYDVTINTNFFNKMESNQFLKEFFL
;
A
#
# COMPACT_ATOMS: atom_id res chain seq x y z
N MET A 1 1.57 40.02 63.07
CA MET A 1 0.67 39.94 61.90
C MET A 1 1.08 38.73 61.09
N ALA A 2 0.19 37.75 60.93
CA ALA A 2 0.48 36.45 60.35
C ALA A 2 0.55 36.53 58.82
N SER A 3 1.64 36.02 58.22
CA SER A 3 1.75 35.77 56.79
C SER A 3 1.10 34.42 56.51
N VAL A 4 -0.08 34.46 55.87
CA VAL A 4 -0.81 33.28 55.44
C VAL A 4 -0.17 32.81 54.15
N THR A 5 0.73 31.83 54.22
CA THR A 5 1.29 31.18 53.03
C THR A 5 0.18 30.45 52.27
N ASP A 6 0.13 30.71 50.97
CA ASP A 6 -0.92 30.34 50.03
C ASP A 6 -0.91 28.83 49.74
N LYS A 7 -1.58 28.06 50.61
CA LYS A 7 -1.67 26.59 50.53
C LYS A 7 -2.36 26.10 49.25
N SER A 8 -3.08 26.98 48.55
CA SER A 8 -3.83 26.66 47.34
C SER A 8 -2.96 26.47 46.11
N LEU A 9 -1.81 27.17 46.03
CA LEU A 9 -0.90 27.09 44.89
C LEU A 9 -0.14 25.76 44.90
N LEU A 10 0.34 25.36 46.08
CA LEU A 10 1.08 24.11 46.28
C LEU A 10 0.23 22.87 45.96
N SER A 11 -1.07 22.92 46.26
CA SER A 11 -2.00 21.83 45.94
C SER A 11 -2.30 21.70 44.44
N ALA A 12 -2.30 22.82 43.71
CA ALA A 12 -2.53 22.82 42.26
C ALA A 12 -1.30 22.30 41.49
N GLU A 13 -0.10 22.63 41.95
CA GLU A 13 1.16 22.11 41.42
C GLU A 13 1.27 20.59 41.64
N LEU A 14 0.97 20.11 42.86
CA LEU A 14 0.95 18.68 43.17
C LEU A 14 -0.11 17.88 42.39
N GLN A 15 -1.25 18.51 42.06
CA GLN A 15 -2.27 17.90 41.20
C GLN A 15 -1.82 17.80 39.75
N GLY A 16 -1.15 18.83 39.22
CA GLY A 16 -0.59 18.81 37.87
C GLY A 16 0.50 17.76 37.69
N GLU A 17 1.38 17.60 38.68
CA GLU A 17 2.42 16.55 38.67
C GLU A 17 1.80 15.14 38.71
N GLN A 18 0.75 14.93 39.52
CA GLN A 18 0.05 13.65 39.61
C GLN A 18 -0.69 13.28 38.31
N GLU A 19 -1.33 14.25 37.65
CA GLU A 19 -1.99 14.05 36.35
C GLU A 19 -0.97 13.71 35.25
N GLU A 20 0.19 14.36 35.25
CA GLU A 20 1.26 14.09 34.28
C GLU A 20 1.88 12.69 34.49
N GLU A 21 2.08 12.27 35.73
CA GLU A 21 2.53 10.91 36.05
C GLU A 21 1.50 9.86 35.62
N GLU A 22 0.21 10.12 35.82
CA GLU A 22 -0.85 9.20 35.40
C GLU A 22 -0.93 9.10 33.87
N PHE A 23 -0.80 10.22 33.16
CA PHE A 23 -0.77 10.28 31.71
C PHE A 23 0.43 9.51 31.14
N ASN A 24 1.62 9.70 31.72
CA ASN A 24 2.82 8.95 31.34
C ASN A 24 2.67 7.44 31.59
N ARG A 25 2.04 7.04 32.69
CA ARG A 25 1.73 5.63 32.99
C ARG A 25 0.79 5.04 31.94
N LEU A 26 -0.26 5.77 31.56
CA LEU A 26 -1.21 5.36 30.51
C LEU A 26 -0.53 5.22 29.15
N LEU A 27 0.37 6.14 28.77
CA LEU A 27 1.16 6.06 27.54
C LEU A 27 2.07 4.83 27.52
N LEU A 28 2.76 4.55 28.63
CA LEU A 28 3.62 3.36 28.78
C LEU A 28 2.82 2.06 28.65
N GLN A 29 1.64 1.99 29.27
CA GLN A 29 0.77 0.82 29.19
C GLN A 29 0.20 0.62 27.78
N ALA A 30 -0.18 1.71 27.09
CA ALA A 30 -0.62 1.65 25.70
C ALA A 30 0.50 1.15 24.77
N ALA A 31 1.73 1.64 24.93
CA ALA A 31 2.88 1.19 24.15
C ALA A 31 3.18 -0.32 24.35
N GLN A 32 3.08 -0.81 25.58
CA GLN A 32 3.26 -2.24 25.89
C GLN A 32 2.15 -3.12 25.30
N ASN A 33 0.90 -2.66 25.33
CA ASN A 33 -0.23 -3.37 24.74
C ASN A 33 -0.15 -3.43 23.20
N ILE A 34 0.38 -2.38 22.57
CA ILE A 34 0.67 -2.37 21.13
C ILE A 34 1.79 -3.38 20.81
N GLN A 35 2.87 -3.41 21.60
CA GLN A 35 3.98 -4.37 21.37
C GLN A 35 3.57 -5.84 21.53
N GLY A 36 2.60 -6.16 22.40
CA GLY A 36 2.11 -7.53 22.61
C GLY A 36 1.08 -8.03 21.58
N SER A 37 0.52 -7.13 20.76
CA SER A 37 -0.54 -7.45 19.78
C SER A 37 -0.15 -7.21 18.32
N VAL A 38 1.04 -6.65 18.06
CA VAL A 38 1.60 -6.58 16.71
C VAL A 38 2.11 -7.97 16.34
N PRO A 39 1.46 -8.69 15.40
CA PRO A 39 2.09 -9.88 14.82
C PRO A 39 3.48 -9.46 14.34
N SER A 40 4.51 -10.27 14.64
CA SER A 40 5.88 -10.02 14.20
C SER A 40 5.82 -9.51 12.76
N PRO A 41 6.45 -8.34 12.43
CA PRO A 41 6.33 -7.77 11.11
C PRO A 41 6.66 -8.88 10.12
N ALA A 42 5.67 -9.29 9.32
CA ALA A 42 5.86 -10.33 8.33
C ALA A 42 7.13 -9.97 7.56
N GLU A 43 8.07 -10.90 7.44
CA GLU A 43 9.36 -10.64 6.80
C GLU A 43 9.10 -10.04 5.41
N SER A 44 9.27 -8.72 5.31
CA SER A 44 9.02 -7.97 4.10
C SER A 44 10.37 -7.59 3.53
N LYS A 45 10.56 -7.94 2.26
CA LYS A 45 11.76 -7.59 1.53
C LYS A 45 11.46 -6.37 0.67
N PRO A 46 12.14 -5.22 0.87
CA PRO A 46 12.02 -4.12 -0.06
C PRO A 46 12.56 -4.56 -1.43
N ILE A 47 11.76 -4.35 -2.47
CA ILE A 47 12.15 -4.62 -3.85
C ILE A 47 12.15 -3.31 -4.62
N ARG A 48 13.08 -3.18 -5.57
CA ARG A 48 13.08 -2.08 -6.53
C ARG A 48 12.62 -2.63 -7.88
N PRO A 49 11.38 -2.36 -8.31
CA PRO A 49 10.89 -2.83 -9.61
C PRO A 49 11.67 -2.22 -10.76
N LEU A 50 11.77 -2.97 -11.86
CA LEU A 50 12.25 -2.45 -13.14
C LEU A 50 11.06 -1.86 -13.92
N PRO A 51 11.24 -0.74 -14.64
CA PRO A 51 10.20 -0.20 -15.49
C PRO A 51 9.78 -1.17 -16.60
N GLY A 52 8.48 -1.12 -16.95
CA GLY A 52 7.91 -1.77 -18.13
C GLY A 52 7.27 -0.73 -19.05
N PHE A 53 5.94 -0.65 -19.03
CA PHE A 53 5.20 0.36 -19.79
C PHE A 53 4.22 1.11 -18.89
N CYS A 54 3.71 2.25 -19.39
CA CYS A 54 2.76 3.10 -18.68
C CYS A 54 1.43 3.12 -19.42
N LEU A 55 0.33 2.95 -18.68
CA LEU A 55 -1.01 3.20 -19.18
C LEU A 55 -1.48 4.57 -18.74
N LYS A 56 -2.11 5.27 -19.66
CA LYS A 56 -2.90 6.46 -19.36
C LYS A 56 -4.36 6.07 -19.46
N THR A 57 -5.12 6.29 -18.39
CA THR A 57 -6.57 6.07 -18.38
C THR A 57 -7.27 7.15 -17.54
N HIS A 58 -8.58 7.01 -17.38
CA HIS A 58 -9.41 7.91 -16.60
C HIS A 58 -10.19 7.12 -15.55
N THR A 59 -10.40 7.70 -14.38
CA THR A 59 -11.34 7.16 -13.39
C THR A 59 -12.78 7.28 -13.89
N SER A 60 -13.73 6.66 -13.18
CA SER A 60 -15.17 6.86 -13.45
C SER A 60 -15.62 8.31 -13.27
N SER A 61 -14.93 9.11 -12.46
CA SER A 61 -15.11 10.56 -12.31
C SER A 61 -14.47 11.38 -13.45
N GLY A 62 -13.73 10.75 -14.36
CA GLY A 62 -13.07 11.40 -15.50
C GLY A 62 -11.67 11.95 -15.23
N GLU A 63 -11.14 11.72 -14.03
CA GLU A 63 -9.81 12.19 -13.61
C GLU A 63 -8.72 11.37 -14.29
N LYS A 64 -7.71 12.05 -14.85
CA LYS A 64 -6.60 11.38 -15.53
C LYS A 64 -5.71 10.68 -14.52
N ILE A 65 -5.46 9.39 -14.75
CA ILE A 65 -4.53 8.59 -13.97
C ILE A 65 -3.50 7.89 -14.85
N PHE A 66 -2.37 7.57 -14.26
CA PHE A 66 -1.34 6.74 -14.87
C PHE A 66 -1.17 5.44 -14.08
N VAL A 67 -0.95 4.34 -14.80
CA VAL A 67 -0.63 3.05 -14.18
C VAL A 67 0.68 2.55 -14.80
N ASN A 68 1.73 2.50 -13.99
CA ASN A 68 3.03 2.00 -14.41
C ASN A 68 3.07 0.48 -14.20
N ILE A 69 3.14 -0.28 -15.28
CA ILE A 69 3.36 -1.72 -15.22
C ILE A 69 4.86 -1.96 -15.13
N CYS A 70 5.29 -2.33 -13.94
CA CYS A 70 6.66 -2.63 -13.57
C CYS A 70 6.89 -4.14 -13.49
N LYS A 71 8.16 -4.55 -13.47
CA LYS A 71 8.54 -5.96 -13.45
C LYS A 71 9.62 -6.27 -12.41
N SER A 72 9.51 -7.42 -11.75
CA SER A 72 10.48 -7.88 -10.77
C SER A 72 10.51 -9.40 -10.69
N LEU A 73 11.71 -9.99 -10.57
CA LEU A 73 11.88 -11.43 -10.32
C LEU A 73 11.51 -11.83 -8.88
N HIS A 74 11.29 -10.87 -7.99
CA HIS A 74 10.86 -11.14 -6.61
C HIS A 74 9.36 -11.40 -6.49
N ILE A 75 8.56 -11.05 -7.49
CA ILE A 75 7.15 -11.42 -7.56
C ILE A 75 7.06 -12.83 -8.17
N PRO A 76 6.33 -13.78 -7.56
CA PRO A 76 6.12 -15.10 -8.15
C PRO A 76 5.43 -15.01 -9.51
N SER A 77 5.85 -15.86 -10.46
CA SER A 77 5.13 -15.98 -11.74
C SER A 77 3.79 -16.70 -11.54
N PRO A 78 2.70 -16.28 -12.22
CA PRO A 78 1.52 -17.12 -12.32
C PRO A 78 1.84 -18.42 -13.08
N PRO A 79 0.96 -19.44 -12.98
CA PRO A 79 0.99 -20.61 -13.83
C PRO A 79 0.97 -20.22 -15.31
N ASP A 80 1.62 -21.04 -16.14
CA ASP A 80 1.54 -20.89 -17.59
C ASP A 80 0.17 -21.30 -18.09
N LEU A 81 -0.34 -20.54 -19.04
CA LEU A 81 -1.68 -20.68 -19.58
C LEU A 81 -1.65 -20.35 -21.08
N THR A 82 -2.27 -21.19 -21.90
CA THR A 82 -2.41 -20.90 -23.34
C THR A 82 -3.53 -19.91 -23.61
N ASN A 83 -3.61 -19.39 -24.84
CA ASN A 83 -4.69 -18.48 -25.22
C ASN A 83 -6.05 -19.18 -25.21
N GLU A 84 -6.09 -20.45 -25.61
CA GLU A 84 -7.30 -21.27 -25.60
C GLU A 84 -7.78 -21.50 -24.17
N GLU A 85 -6.87 -21.85 -23.26
CA GLU A 85 -7.19 -22.03 -21.84
C GLU A 85 -7.66 -20.72 -21.20
N LEU A 86 -7.02 -19.59 -21.56
CA LEU A 86 -7.42 -18.27 -21.09
C LEU A 86 -8.80 -17.87 -21.62
N ALA A 87 -9.10 -18.13 -22.89
CA ALA A 87 -10.41 -17.87 -23.46
C ALA A 87 -11.49 -18.70 -22.75
N CYS A 88 -11.24 -19.99 -22.52
CA CYS A 88 -12.15 -20.84 -21.75
C CYS A 88 -12.36 -20.31 -20.32
N LEU A 89 -11.32 -19.79 -19.66
CA LEU A 89 -11.45 -19.21 -18.32
C LEU A 89 -12.33 -17.96 -18.31
N VAL A 90 -12.16 -17.07 -19.30
CA VAL A 90 -12.95 -15.83 -19.44
C VAL A 90 -14.44 -16.14 -19.65
N GLU A 91 -14.74 -17.19 -20.40
CA GLU A 91 -16.13 -17.63 -20.65
C GLU A 91 -16.72 -18.45 -19.49
N SER A 92 -15.88 -19.03 -18.64
CA SER A 92 -16.33 -19.87 -17.52
C SER A 92 -16.79 -19.06 -16.31
N GLU A 93 -17.72 -19.63 -15.53
CA GLU A 93 -18.10 -19.09 -14.21
C GLU A 93 -16.96 -19.23 -13.16
N ASN A 94 -15.86 -19.89 -13.50
CA ASN A 94 -14.73 -20.18 -12.62
C ASN A 94 -13.53 -19.23 -12.80
N ALA A 95 -13.77 -17.99 -13.25
CA ALA A 95 -12.72 -16.99 -13.49
C ALA A 95 -11.80 -16.73 -12.27
N SER A 96 -12.26 -17.04 -11.05
CA SER A 96 -11.48 -16.91 -9.81
C SER A 96 -10.34 -17.93 -9.64
N THR A 97 -10.25 -18.93 -10.52
CA THR A 97 -9.25 -20.01 -10.45
C THR A 97 -7.85 -19.58 -10.91
N PHE A 98 -7.77 -18.64 -11.85
CA PHE A 98 -6.49 -18.10 -12.32
C PHE A 98 -6.14 -16.82 -11.56
N ARG A 99 -4.93 -16.78 -10.99
CA ARG A 99 -4.46 -15.67 -10.17
C ARG A 99 -3.12 -15.19 -10.66
N ILE A 100 -3.00 -13.88 -10.81
CA ILE A 100 -1.75 -13.21 -11.18
C ILE A 100 -1.21 -12.51 -9.93
N PRO A 101 -0.10 -12.99 -9.35
CA PRO A 101 0.55 -12.28 -8.26
C PRO A 101 1.06 -10.92 -8.73
N MET A 102 0.71 -9.87 -8.00
CA MET A 102 1.17 -8.52 -8.27
C MET A 102 1.29 -7.70 -6.97
N SER A 103 2.20 -6.73 -6.97
CA SER A 103 2.26 -5.69 -5.94
C SER A 103 1.58 -4.44 -6.48
N LEU A 104 0.62 -3.92 -5.72
CA LEU A 104 -0.10 -2.68 -6.02
C LEU A 104 0.45 -1.57 -5.13
N GLY A 105 1.19 -0.64 -5.73
CA GLY A 105 1.74 0.51 -5.03
C GLY A 105 0.67 1.51 -4.60
N GLU A 106 0.98 2.26 -3.54
CA GLU A 106 0.13 3.36 -3.08
C GLU A 106 0.01 4.45 -4.17
N PRO A 107 -1.13 5.16 -4.25
CA PRO A 107 -1.27 6.29 -5.14
C PRO A 107 -0.22 7.36 -4.82
N HIS A 108 0.44 7.88 -5.85
CA HIS A 108 1.36 9.00 -5.70
C HIS A 108 1.11 10.08 -6.75
N ALA A 109 1.45 11.32 -6.39
CA ALA A 109 1.17 12.49 -7.21
C ALA A 109 2.32 12.76 -8.19
N GLU A 110 1.96 12.89 -9.47
CA GLU A 110 2.87 13.15 -10.57
C GLU A 110 2.41 14.37 -11.38
N VAL A 111 3.30 14.95 -12.18
CA VAL A 111 2.99 16.09 -13.05
C VAL A 111 2.94 15.63 -14.51
N ASP A 112 1.83 15.90 -15.18
CA ASP A 112 1.69 15.58 -16.59
C ASP A 112 2.48 16.52 -17.51
N LYS A 113 2.52 16.20 -18.81
CA LYS A 113 3.21 17.03 -19.82
C LYS A 113 2.65 18.47 -19.92
N SER A 114 1.41 18.70 -19.51
CA SER A 114 0.74 20.00 -19.52
C SER A 114 0.93 20.77 -18.20
N GLY A 115 1.67 20.23 -17.23
CA GLY A 115 1.91 20.83 -15.93
C GLY A 115 0.79 20.59 -14.90
N ASN A 116 -0.21 19.75 -15.21
CA ASN A 116 -1.29 19.43 -14.28
C ASN A 116 -0.93 18.24 -13.39
N GLY A 117 -1.32 18.31 -12.13
CA GLY A 117 -1.23 17.18 -11.21
C GLY A 117 -2.10 16.00 -11.68
N CYS A 118 -1.59 14.79 -11.50
CA CYS A 118 -2.29 13.54 -11.77
C CYS A 118 -1.83 12.46 -10.79
N THR A 119 -2.64 11.41 -10.66
CA THR A 119 -2.30 10.28 -9.78
C THR A 119 -1.68 9.16 -10.60
N ALA A 120 -0.58 8.61 -10.11
CA ALA A 120 0.07 7.44 -10.65
C ALA A 120 0.00 6.26 -9.67
N TYR A 121 -0.06 5.05 -10.22
CA TYR A 121 -0.02 3.78 -9.49
C TYR A 121 1.06 2.89 -10.09
N ASP A 122 1.85 2.24 -9.24
CA ASP A 122 2.87 1.29 -9.70
C ASP A 122 2.37 -0.15 -9.47
N VAL A 123 2.19 -0.90 -10.55
CA VAL A 123 1.77 -2.31 -10.51
C VAL A 123 2.97 -3.16 -10.90
N THR A 124 3.50 -3.96 -9.98
CA THR A 124 4.67 -4.82 -10.24
C THR A 124 4.27 -6.27 -10.39
N ILE A 125 4.64 -6.88 -11.52
CA ILE A 125 4.42 -8.31 -11.82
C ILE A 125 5.74 -9.06 -12.04
N ASN A 126 5.67 -10.38 -12.15
CA ASN A 126 6.85 -11.19 -12.46
C ASN A 126 7.46 -10.82 -13.82
N THR A 127 8.80 -10.73 -13.90
CA THR A 127 9.51 -10.38 -15.15
C THR A 127 9.28 -11.36 -16.29
N ASN A 128 9.20 -12.66 -16.04
CA ASN A 128 8.98 -13.65 -17.10
C ASN A 128 7.55 -13.57 -17.63
N PHE A 129 6.57 -13.39 -16.73
CA PHE A 129 5.18 -13.18 -17.11
C PHE A 129 4.99 -11.88 -17.91
N PHE A 130 5.63 -10.78 -17.49
CA PHE A 130 5.64 -9.52 -18.22
C PHE A 130 6.14 -9.71 -19.67
N ASN A 131 7.25 -10.43 -19.87
CA ASN A 131 7.80 -10.66 -21.20
C ASN A 131 6.86 -11.50 -22.08
N LYS A 132 6.19 -12.51 -21.51
CA LYS A 132 5.17 -13.31 -22.21
C LYS A 132 4.01 -12.44 -22.66
N MET A 133 3.50 -11.62 -21.74
CA MET A 133 2.43 -10.66 -21.99
C MET A 133 2.81 -9.64 -23.08
N GLU A 134 4.04 -9.13 -23.11
CA GLU A 134 4.46 -8.20 -24.17
C GLU A 134 4.43 -8.83 -25.58
N SER A 135 4.72 -10.13 -25.67
CA SER A 135 4.66 -10.87 -26.94
C SER A 135 3.27 -11.40 -27.31
N ASN A 136 2.29 -11.29 -26.42
CA ASN A 136 0.97 -11.87 -26.55
C ASN A 136 -0.12 -10.83 -26.29
N GLN A 137 -0.69 -10.29 -27.37
CA GLN A 137 -1.69 -9.24 -27.32
C GLN A 137 -2.93 -9.63 -26.51
N PHE A 138 -3.41 -10.87 -26.63
CA PHE A 138 -4.60 -11.34 -25.92
C PHE A 138 -4.35 -11.40 -24.41
N LEU A 139 -3.20 -11.95 -23.99
CA LEU A 139 -2.81 -11.97 -22.57
C LEU A 139 -2.59 -10.56 -22.02
N LYS A 140 -2.07 -9.65 -22.84
CA LYS A 140 -1.91 -8.23 -22.48
C LYS A 140 -3.24 -7.55 -22.26
N GLU A 141 -4.21 -7.75 -23.15
CA GLU A 141 -5.56 -7.18 -23.00
C GLU A 141 -6.30 -7.77 -21.81
N PHE A 142 -6.15 -9.07 -21.54
CA PHE A 142 -6.72 -9.71 -20.35
C PHE A 142 -6.17 -9.14 -19.04
N PHE A 143 -4.88 -8.77 -19.02
CA PHE A 143 -4.23 -8.24 -17.82
C PHE A 143 -4.60 -6.79 -17.50
N LEU A 144 -4.92 -5.98 -18.52
CA LEU A 144 -5.17 -4.54 -18.41
C LEU A 144 -6.63 -4.20 -18.13
#